data_AF-A0A7X8MR55-F1
#
_entry.id   AF-A0A7X8MR55-F1
#
_cell.length_a   1.000
_cell.length_b   1.000
_cell.length_c   1.000
_cell.angle_alpha   90.00
_cell.angle_beta   90.00
_cell.angle_gamma   90.00
#
_symmetry.space_group_name_H-M   'P 1'
#
loop_
_entity.id
_entity.type
_entity.pdbx_description
1 polymer ?
#
loop_
_entity_poly.entity_id
_entity_poly.type
_entity_poly.pdbx_seq_one_letter_code
_entity_poly.pdbx_strand_id
1 'polypeptide(L)'
;MPKLLDIPHLITGKLNYVTEQVVEIKRYSKDPTEYVYLSTGERIEFFFTSDLNEGDYYKIGYLPNTHKGVYCEKIDLGGNTEDVERVIGFPFKDILGFLAIIAVFFFLILISPYIKMKLFIPTSIIAIPTFAYLFIKNGVQNGIWFSAENDGLLGLIIVLISSLIVFFLYLIERRHSDGFDKTYIGAQFFSVFELGILIVMVFNLD
;
A
#
# COMPACT_ATOMS: atom_id res chain seq x y z
N MET A 1 58.92 -34.60 3.22
CA MET A 1 57.69 -33.83 3.45
C MET A 1 56.99 -33.68 2.11
N PRO A 2 55.82 -34.28 1.84
CA PRO A 2 55.09 -33.98 0.62
C PRO A 2 54.47 -32.59 0.73
N LYS A 3 54.53 -31.88 -0.40
CA LYS A 3 54.20 -30.46 -0.60
C LYS A 3 52.68 -30.25 -0.54
N LEU A 4 52.22 -29.25 0.23
CA LEU A 4 50.92 -28.61 -0.01
C LEU A 4 51.03 -27.75 -1.27
N LEU A 5 50.93 -28.40 -2.43
CA LEU A 5 50.50 -27.80 -3.68
C LEU A 5 49.12 -28.38 -3.91
N ASP A 6 48.09 -27.60 -3.61
CA ASP A 6 46.78 -27.62 -4.28
C ASP A 6 45.85 -26.67 -3.51
N ILE A 7 46.03 -25.37 -3.80
CA ILE A 7 44.93 -24.42 -3.72
C ILE A 7 43.86 -25.02 -4.67
N PRO A 8 42.65 -25.36 -4.23
CA PRO A 8 41.66 -25.93 -5.12
C PRO A 8 41.43 -24.95 -6.27
N HIS A 9 41.77 -25.42 -7.47
CA HIS A 9 41.61 -24.74 -8.73
C HIS A 9 40.23 -24.07 -8.78
N LEU A 10 40.23 -22.80 -9.19
CA LEU A 10 39.06 -21.98 -9.40
C LEU A 10 37.89 -22.80 -9.94
N ILE A 11 36.75 -22.75 -9.23
CA ILE A 11 35.46 -23.25 -9.73
C ILE A 11 35.08 -22.34 -10.90
N THR A 12 35.53 -22.70 -12.10
CA THR A 12 35.23 -22.03 -13.38
C THR A 12 33.92 -22.51 -14.00
N GLY A 13 32.98 -22.99 -13.19
CA GLY A 13 31.70 -23.53 -13.63
C GLY A 13 30.55 -22.62 -13.23
N LYS A 14 29.58 -22.40 -14.13
CA LYS A 14 28.34 -21.67 -13.86
C LYS A 14 27.68 -22.24 -12.58
N LEU A 15 27.71 -21.47 -11.50
CA LEU A 15 26.97 -21.77 -10.28
C LEU A 15 25.49 -21.40 -10.50
N ASN A 16 24.60 -22.25 -10.00
CA ASN A 16 23.21 -21.87 -9.81
C ASN A 16 23.09 -21.17 -8.47
N TYR A 17 22.27 -20.12 -8.43
CA TYR A 17 22.02 -19.35 -7.23
C TYR A 17 20.56 -19.50 -6.84
N VAL A 18 20.32 -19.74 -5.56
CA VAL A 18 18.99 -19.74 -4.96
C VAL A 18 19.01 -18.83 -3.74
N THR A 19 17.95 -18.04 -3.57
CA THR A 19 17.80 -17.05 -2.51
C THR A 19 16.54 -17.39 -1.72
N GLU A 20 16.68 -18.14 -0.64
CA GLU A 20 15.54 -18.73 0.06
C GLU A 20 15.81 -18.93 1.55
N GLN A 21 14.74 -19.21 2.29
CA GLN A 21 14.82 -19.53 3.71
C GLN A 21 15.31 -20.95 3.91
N VAL A 22 16.21 -21.15 4.87
CA VAL A 22 16.62 -22.48 5.31
C VAL A 22 15.55 -23.03 6.24
N VAL A 23 14.90 -24.12 5.85
CA VAL A 23 13.82 -24.75 6.62
C VAL A 23 14.34 -25.80 7.59
N GLU A 24 15.34 -26.57 7.17
CA GLU A 24 15.87 -27.68 7.96
C GLU A 24 17.32 -27.96 7.58
N ILE A 25 18.14 -28.25 8.59
CA ILE A 25 19.53 -28.69 8.43
C ILE A 25 19.66 -30.09 9.02
N LYS A 26 19.94 -31.08 8.16
CA LYS A 26 20.14 -32.47 8.58
C LYS A 26 21.60 -32.87 8.44
N ARG A 27 22.13 -33.51 9.48
CA ARG A 27 23.43 -34.19 9.44
C ARG A 27 23.27 -35.64 9.90
N TYR A 28 23.57 -36.58 9.01
CA TYR A 28 23.56 -37.99 9.37
C TYR A 28 24.81 -38.34 10.18
N SER A 29 24.62 -39.14 11.23
CA SER A 29 25.74 -39.58 12.08
C SER A 29 26.80 -40.30 11.25
N LYS A 30 28.06 -39.86 11.38
CA LYS A 30 29.26 -40.33 10.66
C LYS A 30 29.44 -39.84 9.21
N ASP A 31 28.60 -38.93 8.72
CA ASP A 31 28.80 -38.26 7.43
C ASP A 31 29.49 -36.89 7.63
N PRO A 32 30.57 -36.56 6.89
CA PRO A 32 31.10 -35.21 6.84
C PRO A 32 30.17 -34.22 6.12
N THR A 33 29.11 -34.71 5.46
CA THR A 33 28.19 -33.92 4.65
C THR A 33 27.00 -33.42 5.48
N GLU A 34 26.67 -32.15 5.31
CA GLU A 34 25.47 -31.52 5.86
C GLU A 34 24.47 -31.24 4.73
N TYR A 35 23.20 -31.57 4.97
CA TYR A 35 22.12 -31.42 4.01
C TYR A 35 21.21 -30.27 4.43
N VAL A 36 21.13 -29.25 3.59
CA VAL A 36 20.36 -28.03 3.82
C VAL A 36 19.14 -28.06 2.92
N TYR A 37 17.96 -27.94 3.53
CA TYR A 37 16.67 -27.93 2.82
C TYR A 37 16.10 -26.52 2.80
N LEU A 38 15.76 -26.05 1.60
CA LEU A 38 15.21 -24.71 1.37
C LEU A 38 13.67 -24.75 1.26
N SER A 39 13.03 -23.60 1.49
CA SER A 39 11.57 -23.38 1.36
C SER A 39 11.01 -23.78 -0.01
N THR A 40 11.82 -23.71 -1.07
CA THR A 40 11.47 -24.11 -2.43
C THR A 40 11.45 -25.63 -2.64
N GLY A 41 11.92 -26.41 -1.67
CA GLY A 41 12.07 -27.87 -1.78
C GLY A 41 13.42 -28.31 -2.36
N GLU A 42 14.33 -27.38 -2.66
CA GLU A 42 15.70 -27.70 -3.08
C GLU A 42 16.54 -28.24 -1.92
N ARG A 43 17.38 -29.25 -2.19
CA ARG A 43 18.33 -29.83 -1.24
C ARG A 43 19.75 -29.52 -1.69
N ILE A 44 20.52 -28.89 -0.82
CA ILE A 44 21.92 -28.51 -1.07
C ILE A 44 22.85 -29.27 -0.11
N GLU A 45 23.95 -29.78 -0.64
CA GLU A 45 24.94 -30.60 0.07
C GLU A 45 26.19 -29.77 0.39
N PHE A 46 26.54 -29.64 1.65
CA PHE A 46 27.77 -28.96 2.08
C PHE A 46 28.79 -30.01 2.54
N PHE A 47 30.03 -29.90 2.03
CA PHE A 47 31.16 -30.64 2.58
C PHE A 47 31.55 -29.92 3.86
N PHE A 48 31.34 -30.55 5.02
CA PHE A 48 31.41 -29.96 6.36
C PHE A 48 30.18 -29.12 6.77
N THR A 49 30.23 -28.55 7.97
CA THR A 49 29.17 -27.71 8.53
C THR A 49 29.03 -26.43 7.70
N SER A 50 27.81 -26.11 7.32
CA SER A 50 27.48 -24.99 6.44
C SER A 50 27.48 -23.63 7.15
N ASP A 51 27.57 -23.61 8.48
CA ASP A 51 27.42 -22.43 9.36
C ASP A 51 26.12 -21.63 9.09
N LEU A 52 25.11 -22.28 8.51
CA LEU A 52 23.78 -21.73 8.29
C LEU A 52 22.89 -21.96 9.51
N ASN A 53 21.93 -21.06 9.72
CA ASN A 53 20.91 -21.20 10.75
C ASN A 53 19.55 -21.50 10.11
N GLU A 54 18.80 -22.42 10.72
CA GLU A 54 17.39 -22.64 10.38
C GLU A 54 16.56 -21.37 10.62
N GLY A 55 15.65 -21.06 9.70
CA GLY A 55 14.78 -19.89 9.75
C GLY A 55 15.36 -18.60 9.16
N ASP A 56 16.67 -18.54 8.89
CA ASP A 56 17.32 -17.41 8.23
C ASP A 56 17.29 -17.54 6.69
N TYR A 57 17.38 -16.41 5.99
CA TYR A 57 17.43 -16.37 4.53
C TYR A 57 18.87 -16.32 4.04
N TYR A 58 19.19 -17.10 3.02
CA TYR A 58 20.53 -17.14 2.45
C TYR A 58 20.47 -17.15 0.92
N LYS A 59 21.45 -16.49 0.32
CA LYS A 59 21.81 -16.68 -1.08
C LYS A 59 22.86 -17.79 -1.15
N ILE A 60 22.49 -18.94 -1.71
CA ILE A 60 23.36 -20.11 -1.80
C ILE A 60 23.71 -20.35 -3.27
N GLY A 61 25.01 -20.34 -3.56
CA GLY A 61 25.57 -20.74 -4.85
C GLY A 61 25.99 -22.20 -4.80
N TYR A 62 25.42 -23.02 -5.69
CA TYR A 62 25.68 -24.47 -5.76
C TYR A 62 26.01 -24.96 -7.17
N LEU A 63 26.68 -26.11 -7.24
CA LEU A 63 27.01 -26.77 -8.50
C LEU A 63 25.77 -27.48 -9.07
N PRO A 64 25.35 -27.20 -10.32
CA PRO A 64 24.06 -27.65 -10.87
C PRO A 64 23.90 -29.17 -10.93
N ASN A 65 24.98 -29.92 -11.14
CA ASN A 65 24.92 -31.38 -11.28
C ASN A 65 25.03 -32.12 -9.95
N THR A 66 25.70 -31.53 -8.96
CA THR A 66 26.00 -32.21 -7.70
C THR A 66 25.30 -31.59 -6.50
N HIS A 67 24.59 -30.47 -6.68
CA HIS A 67 23.95 -29.68 -5.62
C HIS A 67 24.88 -29.34 -4.46
N LYS A 68 26.19 -29.25 -4.74
CA LYS A 68 27.19 -28.96 -3.71
C LYS A 68 27.25 -27.47 -3.47
N GLY A 69 27.02 -27.05 -2.23
CA GLY A 69 27.17 -25.66 -1.80
C GLY A 69 28.63 -25.23 -1.91
N VAL A 70 28.84 -24.10 -2.58
CA VAL A 70 30.16 -23.49 -2.80
C VAL A 70 30.22 -22.10 -2.17
N TYR A 71 29.10 -21.39 -2.22
CA TYR A 71 28.96 -20.02 -1.75
C TYR A 71 27.70 -19.92 -0.89
N CYS A 72 27.80 -19.26 0.24
CA CYS A 72 26.64 -18.88 1.04
C CYS A 72 26.82 -17.45 1.54
N GLU A 73 25.74 -16.68 1.47
CA GLU A 73 25.69 -15.31 1.95
C GLU A 73 24.38 -15.14 2.70
N LYS A 74 24.45 -14.79 3.99
CA LYS A 74 23.27 -14.52 4.80
C LYS A 74 22.60 -13.25 4.29
N ILE A 75 21.31 -13.35 4.00
CA ILE A 75 20.47 -12.21 3.68
C ILE A 75 19.79 -11.81 4.98
N ASP A 76 20.28 -10.72 5.57
CA ASP A 76 19.61 -10.11 6.71
C ASP A 76 18.30 -9.47 6.25
N LEU A 77 17.21 -10.25 6.27
CA LEU A 77 15.85 -9.71 6.12
C LEU A 77 15.44 -8.78 7.28
N GLY A 78 16.30 -8.63 8.30
CA GLY A 78 16.17 -7.70 9.42
C GLY A 78 17.32 -6.67 9.55
N GLY A 79 18.18 -6.55 8.53
CA GLY A 79 19.34 -5.66 8.53
C GLY A 79 19.02 -4.25 8.04
N ASN A 80 18.19 -3.49 8.76
CA ASN A 80 17.98 -2.05 8.53
C ASN A 80 19.17 -1.20 9.03
N THR A 81 20.39 -1.66 8.80
CA THR A 81 21.66 -0.96 9.08
C THR A 81 22.71 -1.34 8.05
N GLU A 82 22.37 -1.22 6.77
CA GLU A 82 23.36 -0.69 5.84
C GLU A 82 23.47 0.82 6.13
N ASP A 83 24.70 1.31 6.23
CA ASP A 83 25.08 2.72 6.09
C ASP A 83 24.76 3.25 4.68
N VAL A 84 23.53 3.02 4.21
CA VAL A 84 22.84 4.03 3.43
C VAL A 84 22.79 5.20 4.38
N GLU A 85 23.32 6.36 4.00
CA GLU A 85 22.96 7.60 4.67
C GLU A 85 21.47 7.53 4.94
N ARG A 86 21.09 7.28 6.20
CA ARG A 86 19.79 7.68 6.68
C ARG A 86 19.89 9.19 6.59
N VAL A 87 19.60 9.72 5.40
CA VAL A 87 18.72 10.86 5.31
C VAL A 87 17.55 10.39 6.17
N ILE A 88 17.60 10.74 7.45
CA ILE A 88 16.43 10.90 8.28
C ILE A 88 15.69 11.93 7.45
N GLY A 89 14.89 11.44 6.51
CA GLY A 89 13.96 12.23 5.76
C GLY A 89 13.13 12.79 6.87
N PHE A 90 13.44 14.03 7.25
CA PHE A 90 12.65 14.77 8.20
C PHE A 90 11.21 14.49 7.78
N PRO A 91 10.28 14.15 8.68
CA PRO A 91 8.91 13.80 8.30
C PRO A 91 8.15 14.99 7.70
N PHE A 92 8.85 15.96 7.12
CA PHE A 92 8.37 16.99 6.21
C PHE A 92 7.30 16.46 5.28
N LYS A 93 7.38 15.28 4.65
CA LYS A 93 6.31 14.87 3.74
C LYS A 93 4.98 14.65 4.46
N ASP A 94 4.99 13.94 5.59
CA ASP A 94 3.77 13.65 6.36
C ASP A 94 3.30 14.87 7.16
N ILE A 95 4.23 15.63 7.74
CA ILE A 95 3.99 16.90 8.43
C ILE A 95 3.47 17.96 7.45
N LEU A 96 4.02 18.04 6.24
CA LEU A 96 3.59 18.95 5.18
C LEU A 96 2.22 18.52 4.64
N GLY A 97 1.96 17.22 4.49
CA GLY A 97 0.64 16.71 4.15
C GLY A 97 -0.39 17.09 5.19
N PHE A 98 -0.06 16.91 6.47
CA PHE A 98 -0.91 17.33 7.59
C PHE A 98 -1.14 18.85 7.61
N LEU A 99 -0.08 19.65 7.45
CA LEU A 99 -0.16 21.11 7.34
C LEU A 99 -0.99 21.55 6.13
N ALA A 100 -0.87 20.86 4.99
CA ALA A 100 -1.64 21.14 3.79
C ALA A 100 -3.12 20.87 4.00
N ILE A 101 -3.49 19.77 4.67
CA ILE A 101 -4.88 19.47 5.02
C ILE A 101 -5.43 20.58 5.94
N ILE A 102 -4.70 20.95 7.00
CA ILE A 102 -5.10 22.04 7.90
C ILE A 102 -5.26 23.36 7.13
N ALA A 103 -4.33 23.68 6.24
CA ALA A 103 -4.39 24.88 5.43
C ALA A 103 -5.62 24.91 4.52
N VAL A 104 -5.99 23.78 3.91
CA VAL A 104 -7.22 23.64 3.11
C VAL A 104 -8.46 23.88 3.96
N PHE A 105 -8.55 23.27 5.15
CA PHE A 105 -9.67 23.50 6.07
C PHE A 105 -9.77 24.97 6.51
N PHE A 106 -8.63 25.57 6.87
CA PHE A 106 -8.57 26.97 7.27
C PHE A 106 -9.01 27.90 6.13
N PHE A 107 -8.54 27.63 4.91
CA PHE A 107 -8.92 28.38 3.72
C PHE A 107 -10.42 28.23 3.41
N LEU A 108 -10.97 27.01 3.55
CA LEU A 108 -12.39 26.75 3.37
C LEU A 108 -13.25 27.55 4.36
N ILE A 109 -12.85 27.61 5.64
CA ILE A 109 -13.56 28.39 6.66
C ILE A 109 -13.56 29.87 6.31
N LEU A 110 -12.41 30.42 5.89
CA LEU A 110 -12.27 31.83 5.52
C LEU A 110 -13.10 32.22 4.29
N ILE A 111 -13.10 31.37 3.26
CA ILE A 111 -13.73 31.70 1.97
C ILE A 111 -15.23 31.35 1.94
N SER A 112 -15.65 30.41 2.78
CA SER A 112 -17.03 29.93 2.91
C SER A 112 -18.09 31.03 2.96
N PRO A 113 -18.00 32.06 3.83
CA PRO A 113 -19.02 33.11 3.90
C PRO A 113 -19.15 33.95 2.62
N TYR A 114 -18.10 34.01 1.79
CA TYR A 114 -18.12 34.74 0.51
C TYR A 114 -18.72 33.89 -0.62
N ILE A 115 -18.43 32.58 -0.63
CA ILE A 115 -18.94 31.64 -1.65
C ILE A 115 -20.39 31.25 -1.34
N LYS A 116 -20.78 31.20 -0.06
CA LYS A 116 -22.11 30.79 0.41
C LYS A 116 -22.49 29.41 -0.13
N MET A 117 -23.56 29.31 -0.90
CA MET A 117 -24.05 28.06 -1.51
C MET A 117 -23.57 27.86 -2.97
N LYS A 118 -22.76 28.78 -3.51
CA LYS A 118 -22.44 28.82 -4.94
C LYS A 118 -21.58 27.67 -5.43
N LEU A 119 -20.84 26.99 -4.55
CA LEU A 119 -20.08 25.79 -4.90
C LEU A 119 -20.92 24.54 -4.71
N PHE A 120 -21.64 24.44 -3.59
CA PHE A 120 -22.42 23.28 -3.23
C PHE A 120 -23.56 22.98 -4.21
N ILE A 121 -24.38 23.97 -4.56
CA ILE A 121 -25.54 23.74 -5.45
C ILE A 121 -25.12 23.19 -6.82
N PRO A 122 -24.16 23.79 -7.55
CA PRO A 122 -23.71 23.23 -8.83
C PRO A 122 -23.09 21.85 -8.69
N THR A 123 -22.27 21.60 -7.65
CA THR A 123 -21.67 20.29 -7.42
C THR A 123 -22.74 19.22 -7.27
N SER A 124 -23.75 19.43 -6.43
CA SER A 124 -24.80 18.42 -6.22
C SER A 124 -25.69 18.24 -7.47
N ILE A 125 -25.92 19.30 -8.26
CA ILE A 125 -26.63 19.22 -9.55
C ILE A 125 -25.89 18.31 -10.54
N ILE A 126 -24.55 18.28 -10.51
CA ILE A 126 -23.75 17.40 -11.37
C ILE A 126 -23.63 16.00 -10.74
N ALA A 127 -23.40 15.93 -9.43
CA ALA A 127 -23.14 14.69 -8.72
C ALA A 127 -24.34 13.74 -8.74
N ILE A 128 -25.56 14.23 -8.48
CA ILE A 128 -26.74 13.38 -8.37
C ILE A 128 -27.03 12.64 -9.69
N PRO A 129 -27.11 13.31 -10.87
CA PRO A 129 -27.27 12.62 -12.13
C PRO A 129 -26.13 11.65 -12.45
N THR A 130 -24.88 12.03 -12.17
CA THR A 130 -23.72 11.18 -12.45
C THR A 130 -23.76 9.89 -11.63
N PHE A 131 -23.99 9.97 -10.31
CA PHE A 131 -24.08 8.77 -9.48
C PHE A 131 -25.33 7.95 -9.78
N ALA A 132 -26.45 8.59 -10.14
CA ALA A 132 -27.64 7.87 -10.62
C ALA A 132 -27.37 7.09 -11.91
N TYR A 133 -26.65 7.69 -12.86
CA TYR A 133 -26.23 7.01 -14.08
C TYR A 133 -25.32 5.82 -13.77
N LEU A 134 -24.30 6.00 -12.92
CA LEU A 134 -23.38 4.92 -12.53
C LEU A 134 -24.08 3.78 -11.79
N PHE A 135 -25.02 4.12 -10.91
CA PHE A 135 -25.84 3.14 -10.21
C PHE A 135 -26.61 2.24 -11.19
N ILE A 136 -27.28 2.86 -12.17
CA ILE A 136 -28.04 2.13 -13.20
C ILE A 136 -27.09 1.32 -14.09
N LYS A 137 -25.98 1.91 -14.55
CA LYS A 137 -24.99 1.23 -15.39
C LYS A 137 -24.45 -0.02 -14.71
N ASN A 138 -24.01 0.10 -13.45
CA ASN A 138 -23.48 -1.02 -12.67
C ASN A 138 -24.55 -2.09 -12.37
N GLY A 139 -25.78 -1.67 -12.08
CA GLY A 139 -26.91 -2.58 -11.86
C GLY A 139 -27.25 -3.39 -13.11
N VAL A 140 -27.22 -2.76 -14.29
CA VAL A 140 -27.50 -3.41 -15.57
C VAL A 140 -26.35 -4.31 -16.03
N GLN A 141 -25.10 -3.86 -15.89
CA GLN A 141 -23.93 -4.61 -16.38
C GLN A 141 -23.56 -5.78 -15.48
N ASN A 142 -23.56 -5.58 -14.16
CA ASN A 142 -23.05 -6.56 -13.21
C ASN A 142 -24.16 -7.27 -12.43
N GLY A 143 -25.43 -6.85 -12.58
CA GLY A 143 -26.56 -7.39 -11.80
C GLY A 143 -26.57 -6.97 -10.33
N ILE A 144 -25.63 -6.11 -9.92
CA ILE A 144 -25.42 -5.70 -8.54
C ILE A 144 -26.12 -4.36 -8.30
N TRP A 145 -27.36 -4.43 -7.80
CA TRP A 145 -28.15 -3.23 -7.51
C TRP A 145 -27.86 -2.70 -6.11
N PHE A 146 -28.05 -3.51 -5.07
CA PHE A 146 -27.92 -3.09 -3.68
C PHE A 146 -26.72 -3.78 -3.01
N SER A 147 -25.53 -3.29 -3.32
CA SER A 147 -24.28 -3.74 -2.68
C SER A 147 -23.38 -2.53 -2.41
N ALA A 148 -22.51 -2.66 -1.42
CA ALA A 148 -21.41 -1.73 -1.20
C ALA A 148 -20.41 -1.73 -2.37
N GLU A 149 -20.42 -2.75 -3.22
CA GLU A 149 -19.62 -2.82 -4.45
C GLU A 149 -20.20 -1.96 -5.58
N ASN A 150 -21.44 -1.48 -5.46
CA ASN A 150 -21.99 -0.52 -6.41
C ASN A 150 -21.60 0.90 -5.98
N ASP A 151 -20.47 1.36 -6.49
CA ASP A 151 -19.94 2.70 -6.29
C ASP A 151 -20.97 3.82 -6.55
N GLY A 152 -21.84 3.66 -7.55
CA GLY A 152 -22.91 4.60 -7.84
C GLY A 152 -23.96 4.68 -6.73
N LEU A 153 -24.29 3.57 -6.07
CA LEU A 153 -25.20 3.55 -4.92
C LEU A 153 -24.59 4.29 -3.73
N LEU A 154 -23.32 4.00 -3.41
CA LEU A 154 -22.62 4.66 -2.32
C LEU A 154 -22.50 6.16 -2.55
N GLY A 155 -22.12 6.58 -3.75
CA GLY A 155 -22.07 8.00 -4.13
C GLY A 155 -23.41 8.70 -3.98
N LEU A 156 -24.50 8.07 -4.44
CA LEU A 156 -25.87 8.60 -4.26
C LEU A 156 -26.24 8.78 -2.79
N ILE A 157 -25.98 7.78 -1.95
CA ILE A 157 -26.30 7.83 -0.51
C ILE A 157 -25.54 8.99 0.13
N ILE A 158 -24.24 9.15 -0.18
CA ILE A 158 -23.40 10.21 0.38
C ILE A 158 -23.93 11.59 -0.01
N VAL A 159 -24.23 11.84 -1.29
CA VAL A 159 -24.70 13.15 -1.77
C VAL A 159 -26.08 13.49 -1.19
N LEU A 160 -26.98 12.50 -1.09
CA LEU A 160 -28.31 12.70 -0.50
C LEU A 160 -28.23 13.02 1.00
N ILE A 161 -27.40 12.29 1.75
CA ILE A 161 -27.18 12.56 3.17
C ILE A 161 -26.56 13.95 3.36
N SER A 162 -25.54 14.29 2.56
CA SER A 162 -24.87 15.60 2.63
C SER A 162 -25.84 16.75 2.36
N SER A 163 -26.67 16.62 1.31
CA SER A 163 -27.74 17.57 0.99
C SER A 163 -28.75 17.71 2.12
N LEU A 164 -29.15 16.61 2.74
CA LEU A 164 -30.09 16.60 3.87
C LEU A 164 -29.51 17.31 5.09
N ILE A 165 -28.24 17.06 5.42
CA ILE A 165 -27.54 17.72 6.54
C ILE A 165 -27.48 19.23 6.31
N VAL A 166 -27.05 19.67 5.13
CA VAL A 166 -26.96 21.09 4.79
C VAL A 166 -28.34 21.76 4.84
N PHE A 167 -29.37 21.05 4.38
CA PHE A 167 -30.75 21.52 4.47
C PHE A 167 -31.22 21.70 5.92
N PHE A 168 -30.93 20.74 6.80
CA PHE A 168 -31.26 20.87 8.22
C PHE A 168 -30.49 21.99 8.92
N LEU A 169 -29.20 22.14 8.64
CA LEU A 169 -28.39 23.26 9.15
C LEU A 169 -28.99 24.60 8.73
N TYR A 170 -29.36 24.71 7.45
CA TYR A 170 -30.01 25.91 6.92
C TYR A 170 -31.32 26.23 7.67
N LEU A 171 -32.17 25.23 7.94
CA LEU A 171 -33.42 25.43 8.67
C LEU A 171 -33.18 25.85 10.13
N ILE A 172 -32.19 25.26 10.80
CA ILE A 172 -31.84 25.58 12.18
C ILE A 172 -31.33 27.01 12.28
N GLU A 173 -30.35 27.40 11.47
CA GLU A 173 -29.77 28.75 11.49
C GLU A 173 -30.80 29.81 11.09
N ARG A 174 -31.65 29.51 10.10
CA ARG A 174 -32.76 30.40 9.71
C ARG A 174 -33.72 30.68 10.86
N ARG A 175 -33.95 29.73 11.77
CA ARG A 175 -34.83 29.91 12.94
C ARG A 175 -34.17 30.76 14.02
N HIS A 176 -32.86 30.67 14.20
CA HIS A 176 -32.14 31.41 15.24
C HIS A 176 -31.82 32.86 14.87
N SER A 177 -32.10 33.29 13.63
CA SER A 177 -31.72 34.62 13.10
C SER A 177 -30.22 34.91 13.19
N ASP A 178 -29.41 33.87 13.39
CA ASP A 178 -27.95 33.93 13.33
C ASP A 178 -27.50 34.02 11.86
N GLY A 179 -26.26 34.44 11.63
CA GLY A 179 -25.62 34.32 10.32
C GLY A 179 -25.57 32.86 9.86
N PHE A 180 -25.57 32.64 8.54
CA PHE A 180 -25.54 31.29 7.94
C PHE A 180 -24.13 30.69 7.87
N ASP A 181 -23.22 31.11 8.76
CA ASP A 181 -21.80 30.81 8.64
C ASP A 181 -21.53 29.31 8.77
N LYS A 182 -22.22 28.59 9.67
CA LYS A 182 -22.02 27.14 9.82
C LYS A 182 -22.63 26.37 8.66
N THR A 183 -23.79 26.80 8.16
CA THR A 183 -24.39 26.22 6.95
C THR A 183 -23.45 26.35 5.77
N TYR A 184 -22.86 27.53 5.57
CA TYR A 184 -21.93 27.75 4.46
C TYR A 184 -20.68 26.89 4.61
N ILE A 185 -20.08 26.82 5.82
CA ILE A 185 -18.87 26.00 6.05
C ILE A 185 -19.18 24.52 5.77
N GLY A 186 -20.30 24.01 6.27
CA GLY A 186 -20.75 22.65 6.00
C GLY A 186 -20.96 22.39 4.51
N ALA A 187 -21.65 23.30 3.81
CA ALA A 187 -21.88 23.20 2.38
C ALA A 187 -20.58 23.16 1.57
N GLN A 188 -19.58 23.99 1.93
CA GLN A 188 -18.28 23.97 1.26
C GLN A 188 -17.54 22.65 1.51
N PHE A 189 -17.51 22.17 2.76
CA PHE A 189 -16.87 20.90 3.10
C PHE A 189 -17.47 19.72 2.31
N PHE A 190 -18.79 19.60 2.30
CA PHE A 190 -19.48 18.56 1.53
C PHE A 190 -19.24 18.71 0.02
N SER A 191 -19.26 19.93 -0.51
CA SER A 191 -19.01 20.15 -1.94
C SER A 191 -17.60 19.72 -2.39
N VAL A 192 -16.57 19.98 -1.58
CA VAL A 192 -15.19 19.55 -1.88
C VAL A 192 -15.07 18.03 -1.79
N PHE A 193 -15.73 17.43 -0.81
CA PHE A 193 -15.76 15.98 -0.67
C PHE A 193 -16.48 15.29 -1.84
N GLU A 194 -17.66 15.79 -2.23
CA GLU A 194 -18.43 15.31 -3.38
C GLU A 194 -17.63 15.42 -4.69
N LEU A 195 -16.93 16.54 -4.90
CA LEU A 195 -16.04 16.72 -6.05
C LEU A 195 -14.87 15.72 -6.03
N GLY A 196 -14.28 15.48 -4.86
CA GLY A 196 -13.22 14.49 -4.71
C GLY A 196 -13.68 13.09 -5.13
N ILE A 197 -14.86 12.66 -4.67
CA ILE A 197 -15.44 11.36 -5.04
C ILE A 197 -15.73 11.32 -6.53
N LEU A 198 -16.34 12.37 -7.10
CA LEU A 198 -16.63 12.44 -8.53
C LEU A 198 -15.36 12.30 -9.37
N ILE A 199 -14.29 13.00 -9.00
CA ILE A 199 -12.99 12.92 -9.69
C ILE A 199 -12.46 11.49 -9.63
N VAL A 200 -12.38 10.89 -8.44
CA VAL A 200 -11.85 9.52 -8.27
C VAL A 200 -12.66 8.52 -9.09
N MET A 201 -13.99 8.61 -9.08
CA MET A 201 -14.83 7.69 -9.85
C MET A 201 -14.69 7.89 -11.35
N VAL A 202 -14.62 9.12 -11.84
CA VAL A 202 -14.40 9.42 -13.27
C VAL A 202 -13.05 8.88 -13.75
N PHE A 203 -12.00 8.97 -12.92
CA PHE A 203 -10.68 8.44 -13.28
C PHE A 203 -10.54 6.92 -13.11
N ASN A 204 -11.37 6.29 -12.28
CA ASN A 204 -11.40 4.82 -12.11
C ASN A 204 -12.44 4.14 -13.03
N LEU A 205 -13.13 4.89 -13.89
CA LEU A 205 -14.06 4.40 -14.90
C LEU A 205 -13.31 3.97 -16.17
N ASP A 206 -12.41 2.98 -16.03
CA ASP A 206 -11.81 2.24 -17.15
C ASP A 206 -12.69 1.04 -17.55
#